data_AF-A0A317KPY0-F1
#
_entry.id   AF-A0A317KPY0-F1
#
_cell.length_a   1.000
_cell.length_b   1.000
_cell.length_c   1.000
_cell.angle_alpha   90.00
_cell.angle_beta   90.00
_cell.angle_gamma   90.00
#
_symmetry.space_group_name_H-M   'P 1'
#
loop_
_entity.id
_entity.type
_entity.pdbx_description
1 polymer ?
#
loop_
_entity_poly.entity_id
_entity_poly.type
_entity_poly.pdbx_seq_one_letter_code
_entity_poly.pdbx_strand_id
1 'polypeptide(L)'
;MAFLPGLTLARRFHDEVVAPVLRRHCPSLRYAAGLLDGGSELLGLDTTRSTDHDWGPRAQLFVAARDADRIPEVRAALDADLPAEFLGWPARFAGADARLGVADRAGTRHGVSVHELGDWWHARLGFDPAAGVGVADWLATPTQRLAELTGGAVFHDGLDGALSAGRAALTWYPDDVWRHVLRAGWTRIAQAEHLPGRCAEVGDELGSRTVTAGLARDLMRLGLLTRRRWPPYDKWLGTVFSRLPDAAPVAAALSDALGPGDWPRRQDGLVRALEAVADWTDATGLADPVQARARPFHRRPFLVLDAGRVAAALRAAIVDPALRDRPPLGAVDQYVDSVDVLTHALRARRVSGALD
;
A
#
# COMPACT_ATOMS: atom_id res chain seq x y z
N MET A 1 24.60 18.86 -0.04
CA MET A 1 23.40 19.25 -0.81
C MET A 1 22.19 19.19 0.10
N ALA A 2 21.24 20.11 -0.04
CA ALA A 2 19.96 20.00 0.64
C ALA A 2 19.17 18.82 0.04
N PHE A 3 18.54 18.02 0.89
CA PHE A 3 17.67 16.93 0.44
C PHE A 3 16.48 17.49 -0.33
N LEU A 4 16.21 16.93 -1.50
CA LEU A 4 15.02 17.27 -2.31
C LEU A 4 14.09 16.05 -2.30
N PRO A 5 12.80 16.17 -1.97
CA PRO A 5 11.89 15.02 -2.03
C PRO A 5 11.87 14.37 -3.42
N GLY A 6 11.93 13.04 -3.47
CA GLY A 6 12.14 12.27 -4.69
C GLY A 6 11.04 12.47 -5.74
N LEU A 7 9.77 12.63 -5.34
CA LEU A 7 8.69 12.97 -6.27
C LEU A 7 8.89 14.35 -6.92
N THR A 8 9.40 15.33 -6.15
CA THR A 8 9.73 16.65 -6.68
C THR A 8 10.92 16.57 -7.64
N LEU A 9 11.97 15.82 -7.28
CA LEU A 9 13.13 15.58 -8.14
C LEU A 9 12.72 14.91 -9.45
N ALA A 10 11.89 13.87 -9.39
CA ALA A 10 11.40 13.13 -10.55
C ALA A 10 10.55 14.00 -11.48
N ARG A 11 9.64 14.82 -10.94
CA ARG A 11 8.86 15.77 -11.74
C ARG A 11 9.76 16.77 -12.46
N ARG A 12 10.70 17.39 -11.74
CA ARG A 12 11.64 18.35 -12.33
C ARG A 12 12.52 17.69 -13.40
N PHE A 13 13.00 16.47 -13.14
CA PHE A 13 13.80 15.73 -14.11
C PHE A 13 12.99 15.42 -15.38
N HIS A 14 11.72 15.06 -15.23
CA HIS A 14 10.83 14.90 -16.37
C HIS A 14 10.69 16.20 -17.17
N ASP A 15 10.29 17.29 -16.51
CA ASP A 15 9.92 18.54 -17.16
C ASP A 15 11.13 19.26 -17.80
N GLU A 16 12.28 19.23 -17.12
CA GLU A 16 13.50 19.97 -17.50
C GLU A 16 14.47 19.15 -18.36
N VAL A 17 14.35 17.81 -18.38
CA VAL A 17 15.30 16.94 -19.10
C VAL A 17 14.59 15.97 -20.04
N VAL A 18 13.72 15.10 -19.51
CA VAL A 18 13.13 14.00 -20.30
C VAL A 18 12.21 14.53 -21.41
N ALA A 19 11.26 15.42 -21.07
CA ALA A 19 10.33 15.99 -22.04
C ALA A 19 11.04 16.77 -23.16
N PRO A 20 12.08 17.60 -22.90
CA PRO A 20 12.93 18.16 -23.95
C PRO A 20 13.58 17.15 -24.89
N VAL A 21 14.12 16.03 -24.37
CA VAL A 21 14.73 14.97 -25.18
C VAL A 21 13.69 14.35 -26.11
N LEU A 22 12.50 14.03 -25.59
CA LEU A 22 11.40 13.49 -26.40
C LEU A 22 10.94 14.48 -27.47
N ARG A 23 10.83 15.78 -27.16
CA ARG A 23 10.46 16.80 -28.16
C ARG A 23 11.48 16.91 -29.30
N ARG A 24 12.77 16.70 -29.02
CA ARG A 24 13.83 16.77 -30.02
C ARG A 24 13.85 15.54 -30.93
N HIS A 25 13.78 14.35 -30.35
CA HIS A 25 14.00 13.10 -31.08
C HIS A 25 12.72 12.40 -31.53
N CYS A 26 11.63 12.56 -30.79
CA CYS A 26 10.35 11.91 -31.05
C CYS A 26 9.18 12.92 -31.04
N PRO A 27 9.21 14.02 -31.83
CA PRO A 27 8.27 15.14 -31.72
C PRO A 27 6.79 14.77 -31.97
N SER A 28 6.53 13.69 -32.73
CA SER A 28 5.18 13.19 -33.00
C SER A 28 4.67 12.21 -31.95
N LEU A 29 5.51 11.77 -31.00
CA LEU A 29 5.14 10.76 -30.03
C LEU A 29 4.20 11.34 -28.98
N ARG A 30 3.01 10.74 -28.89
CA ARG A 30 2.12 10.93 -27.75
C ARG A 30 2.53 9.95 -26.65
N TYR A 31 2.67 10.44 -25.42
CA TYR A 31 3.07 9.61 -24.29
C TYR A 31 2.40 10.09 -23.00
N ALA A 32 2.43 9.25 -21.98
CA ALA A 32 2.16 9.65 -20.59
C ALA A 32 3.42 9.42 -19.76
N ALA A 33 3.55 10.11 -18.64
CA ALA A 33 4.70 9.99 -17.75
C ALA A 33 4.33 10.15 -16.29
N GLY A 34 5.02 9.43 -15.42
CA GLY A 34 4.81 9.49 -13.99
C GLY A 34 5.82 8.71 -13.17
N LEU A 35 5.57 8.63 -11.87
CA LEU A 35 6.32 7.81 -10.91
C LEU A 35 5.34 6.99 -10.06
N LEU A 36 5.19 5.69 -10.34
CA LEU A 36 4.06 4.85 -9.93
C LEU A 36 4.43 3.41 -9.49
N ASP A 37 5.69 3.02 -9.56
CA ASP A 37 6.15 1.62 -9.51
C ASP A 37 6.95 1.24 -8.24
N GLY A 38 6.92 2.10 -7.21
CA GLY A 38 7.47 1.84 -5.87
C GLY A 38 8.52 2.86 -5.42
N GLY A 39 8.87 2.84 -4.15
CA GLY A 39 9.81 3.79 -3.52
C GLY A 39 9.14 4.59 -2.41
N SER A 40 9.89 4.91 -1.35
CA SER A 40 9.37 5.67 -0.19
C SER A 40 8.93 7.09 -0.56
N GLU A 41 9.49 7.64 -1.63
CA GLU A 41 9.18 8.97 -2.14
C GLU A 41 7.73 9.10 -2.62
N LEU A 42 7.12 8.02 -3.11
CA LEU A 42 5.70 7.98 -3.52
C LEU A 42 4.75 8.27 -2.34
N LEU A 43 5.21 8.12 -1.10
CA LEU A 43 4.41 8.37 0.09
C LEU A 43 4.94 9.54 0.93
N GLY A 44 5.95 10.28 0.43
CA GLY A 44 6.64 11.33 1.18
C GLY A 44 7.32 10.78 2.44
N LEU A 45 7.97 9.62 2.30
CA LEU A 45 8.68 8.91 3.36
C LEU A 45 10.17 8.74 3.06
N ASP A 46 10.63 9.23 1.91
CA ASP A 46 12.03 9.24 1.58
C ASP A 46 12.80 10.23 2.47
N THR A 47 14.04 9.86 2.75
CA THR A 47 14.95 10.62 3.61
C THR A 47 16.30 10.71 2.93
N THR A 48 17.23 11.49 3.49
CA THR A 48 18.63 11.51 3.01
C THR A 48 19.25 10.11 2.93
N ARG A 49 18.88 9.18 3.82
CA ARG A 49 19.38 7.80 3.74
C ARG A 49 18.85 7.05 2.51
N SER A 50 17.63 7.34 2.05
CA SER A 50 17.05 6.67 0.87
C SER A 50 17.85 6.92 -0.40
N THR A 51 18.75 7.92 -0.44
CA THR A 51 19.56 8.23 -1.63
C THR A 51 20.69 7.24 -1.88
N ASP A 52 20.88 6.24 -1.01
CA ASP A 52 21.91 5.21 -1.19
C ASP A 52 21.53 4.16 -2.25
N HIS A 53 20.24 3.85 -2.42
CA HIS A 53 19.72 2.86 -3.38
C HIS A 53 18.31 3.22 -3.88
N ASP A 54 18.02 2.87 -5.15
CA ASP A 54 16.68 2.95 -5.76
C ASP A 54 15.99 4.33 -5.74
N TRP A 55 16.75 5.39 -5.48
CA TRP A 55 16.29 6.77 -5.41
C TRP A 55 17.14 7.66 -6.32
N GLY A 56 16.53 8.64 -6.99
CA GLY A 56 17.22 9.62 -7.81
C GLY A 56 16.33 10.18 -8.93
N PRO A 57 16.91 10.90 -9.90
CA PRO A 57 16.21 11.36 -11.09
C PRO A 57 15.68 10.16 -11.92
N ARG A 58 14.36 9.95 -11.93
CA ARG A 58 13.72 8.81 -12.58
C ARG A 58 12.28 9.10 -13.00
N ALA A 59 11.79 8.36 -13.99
CA ALA A 59 10.40 8.42 -14.45
C ALA A 59 10.01 7.14 -15.19
N GLN A 60 8.72 6.83 -15.24
CA GLN A 60 8.16 5.94 -16.24
C GLN A 60 7.55 6.76 -17.36
N LEU A 61 7.80 6.35 -18.59
CA LEU A 61 7.14 6.81 -19.80
C LEU A 61 6.26 5.68 -20.34
N PHE A 62 5.08 6.05 -20.81
CA PHE A 62 4.08 5.15 -21.34
C PHE A 62 3.70 5.58 -22.74
N VAL A 63 3.68 4.64 -23.67
CA VAL A 63 3.18 4.83 -25.04
C VAL A 63 1.90 4.03 -25.24
N ALA A 64 1.10 4.40 -26.23
CA ALA A 64 -0.06 3.60 -26.63
C ALA A 64 0.39 2.34 -27.38
N ALA A 65 -0.46 1.30 -27.39
CA ALA A 65 -0.21 0.06 -28.13
C ALA A 65 0.19 0.26 -29.60
N ARG A 66 -0.40 1.24 -30.29
CA ARG A 66 -0.06 1.57 -31.70
C ARG A 66 1.36 2.12 -31.89
N ASP A 67 1.99 2.60 -30.83
CA ASP A 67 3.32 3.22 -30.82
C ASP A 67 4.34 2.31 -30.08
N ALA A 68 3.96 1.06 -29.74
CA ALA A 68 4.81 0.15 -28.98
C ALA A 68 6.11 -0.24 -29.73
N ASP A 69 6.06 -0.27 -31.06
CA ASP A 69 7.21 -0.48 -31.95
C ASP A 69 8.23 0.67 -31.88
N ARG A 70 7.84 1.85 -31.40
CA ARG A 70 8.72 3.00 -31.18
C ARG A 70 9.48 2.97 -29.87
N ILE A 71 9.19 2.04 -28.95
CA ILE A 71 9.88 1.97 -27.65
C ILE A 71 11.42 1.88 -27.79
N PRO A 72 11.99 1.08 -28.72
CA PRO A 72 13.45 1.06 -28.94
C PRO A 72 14.03 2.41 -29.39
N GLU A 73 13.33 3.13 -30.27
CA GLU A 73 13.71 4.49 -30.72
C GLU A 73 13.76 5.46 -29.53
N VAL A 74 12.73 5.44 -28.69
CA VAL A 74 12.63 6.31 -27.50
C VAL A 74 13.74 5.98 -26.50
N ARG A 75 14.00 4.70 -26.24
CA ARG A 75 15.08 4.27 -25.34
C ARG A 75 16.44 4.73 -25.84
N ALA A 76 16.74 4.55 -27.13
CA ALA A 76 18.00 4.99 -27.72
C ALA A 76 18.21 6.51 -27.59
N ALA A 77 17.15 7.31 -27.77
CA ALA A 77 17.22 8.75 -27.58
C ALA A 77 17.52 9.15 -26.13
N LEU A 78 16.91 8.46 -25.16
CA LEU A 78 17.15 8.69 -23.73
C LEU A 78 18.56 8.25 -23.30
N ASP A 79 19.02 7.11 -23.79
CA ASP A 79 20.36 6.58 -23.50
C ASP A 79 21.44 7.58 -23.93
N ALA A 80 21.29 8.15 -25.13
CA ALA A 80 22.22 9.12 -25.72
C ALA A 80 22.25 10.47 -24.97
N ASP A 81 21.08 10.98 -24.55
CA ASP A 81 20.96 12.40 -24.19
C ASP A 81 20.69 12.68 -22.70
N LEU A 82 20.33 11.67 -21.90
CA LEU A 82 20.14 11.91 -20.48
C LEU A 82 21.49 12.22 -19.79
N PRO A 83 21.54 13.22 -18.89
CA PRO A 83 22.79 13.64 -18.28
C PRO A 83 23.29 12.60 -17.26
N ALA A 84 24.56 12.74 -16.85
CA ALA A 84 25.11 11.97 -15.74
C ALA A 84 24.64 12.47 -14.37
N GLU A 85 24.23 13.74 -14.28
CA GLU A 85 23.83 14.43 -13.05
C GLU A 85 22.64 15.37 -13.32
N PHE A 86 21.75 15.53 -12.35
CA PHE A 86 20.67 16.50 -12.37
C PHE A 86 20.47 17.10 -10.97
N LEU A 87 20.50 18.44 -10.87
CA LEU A 87 20.37 19.18 -9.61
C LEU A 87 21.35 18.71 -8.52
N GLY A 88 22.57 18.33 -8.92
CA GLY A 88 23.61 17.83 -8.03
C GLY A 88 23.51 16.33 -7.68
N TRP A 89 22.44 15.65 -8.09
CA TRP A 89 22.24 14.22 -7.85
C TRP A 89 22.65 13.38 -9.06
N PRO A 90 23.33 12.23 -8.88
CA PRO A 90 23.57 11.31 -9.99
C PRO A 90 22.26 10.93 -10.67
N ALA A 91 22.21 11.04 -12.00
CA ALA A 91 21.09 10.61 -12.84
C ALA A 91 21.35 9.25 -13.50
N ARG A 92 22.45 8.60 -13.10
CA ARG A 92 22.92 7.32 -13.59
C ARG A 92 23.06 6.33 -12.42
N PHE A 93 22.96 5.05 -12.74
CA PHE A 93 22.88 3.96 -11.77
C PHE A 93 23.77 2.79 -12.16
N ALA A 94 24.35 2.15 -11.15
CA ALA A 94 25.15 0.94 -11.23
C ALA A 94 24.51 -0.21 -10.46
N GLY A 95 24.87 -1.45 -10.81
CA GLY A 95 24.35 -2.67 -10.19
C GLY A 95 23.03 -3.18 -10.79
N ALA A 96 22.81 -4.49 -10.67
CA ALA A 96 21.63 -5.19 -11.17
C ALA A 96 20.72 -5.74 -10.06
N ASP A 97 21.16 -5.64 -8.80
CA ASP A 97 20.52 -6.32 -7.66
C ASP A 97 19.26 -5.60 -7.14
N ALA A 98 18.97 -4.40 -7.66
CA ALA A 98 17.86 -3.55 -7.25
C ALA A 98 17.14 -2.94 -8.47
N ARG A 99 15.97 -2.34 -8.25
CA ARG A 99 15.08 -1.90 -9.33
C ARG A 99 15.73 -0.82 -10.21
N LEU A 100 16.32 0.17 -9.58
CA LEU A 100 17.12 1.22 -10.19
C LEU A 100 18.62 0.91 -10.02
N GLY A 101 19.03 0.45 -8.83
CA GLY A 101 20.43 0.23 -8.46
C GLY A 101 20.97 1.31 -7.53
N VAL A 102 22.30 1.40 -7.45
CA VAL A 102 23.03 2.42 -6.68
C VAL A 102 23.24 3.65 -7.56
N ALA A 103 22.94 4.84 -7.04
CA ALA A 103 23.20 6.08 -7.74
C ALA A 103 24.72 6.29 -7.93
N ASP A 104 25.16 6.37 -9.19
CA ASP A 104 26.57 6.52 -9.55
C ASP A 104 26.67 7.32 -10.85
N ARG A 105 27.45 8.41 -10.85
CA ARG A 105 27.69 9.24 -12.04
C ARG A 105 28.36 8.46 -13.18
N ALA A 106 29.16 7.45 -12.84
CA ALA A 106 29.79 6.54 -13.79
C ALA A 106 28.88 5.35 -14.19
N GLY A 107 27.68 5.27 -13.63
CA GLY A 107 26.70 4.24 -13.97
C GLY A 107 26.28 4.31 -15.44
N THR A 108 25.94 3.16 -16.02
CA THR A 108 25.55 3.07 -17.43
C THR A 108 24.04 3.17 -17.63
N ARG A 109 23.25 2.84 -16.60
CA ARG A 109 21.78 2.88 -16.66
C ARG A 109 21.27 4.24 -16.20
N HIS A 110 20.18 4.71 -16.79
CA HIS A 110 19.43 5.88 -16.30
C HIS A 110 18.12 5.46 -15.65
N GLY A 111 17.53 6.35 -14.84
CA GLY A 111 16.28 6.07 -14.12
C GLY A 111 14.99 6.13 -14.94
N VAL A 112 15.05 6.41 -16.25
CA VAL A 112 13.87 6.46 -17.11
C VAL A 112 13.56 5.08 -17.70
N SER A 113 12.32 4.62 -17.56
CA SER A 113 11.84 3.39 -18.20
C SER A 113 10.70 3.69 -19.17
N VAL A 114 10.57 2.90 -20.23
CA VAL A 114 9.58 3.11 -21.30
C VAL A 114 8.79 1.83 -21.50
N HIS A 115 7.47 1.92 -21.45
CA HIS A 115 6.54 0.80 -21.52
C HIS A 115 5.37 1.10 -22.45
N GLU A 116 4.75 0.05 -23.00
CA GLU A 116 3.37 0.14 -23.47
C GLU A 116 2.46 0.16 -22.23
N LEU A 117 1.44 1.03 -22.23
CA LEU A 117 0.63 1.29 -21.03
C LEU A 117 -0.15 0.05 -20.57
N GLY A 118 -0.80 -0.67 -21.49
CA GLY A 118 -1.58 -1.87 -21.19
C GLY A 118 -0.71 -3.00 -20.62
N ASP A 119 0.42 -3.30 -21.24
CA ASP A 119 1.40 -4.28 -20.79
C ASP A 119 1.92 -3.94 -19.40
N TRP A 120 2.17 -2.66 -19.14
CA TRP A 120 2.60 -2.21 -17.81
C TRP A 120 1.52 -2.43 -16.75
N TRP A 121 0.26 -2.12 -17.04
CA TRP A 121 -0.85 -2.43 -16.13
C TRP A 121 -0.96 -3.92 -15.84
N HIS A 122 -0.91 -4.76 -16.87
CA HIS A 122 -0.96 -6.22 -16.71
C HIS A 122 0.24 -6.75 -15.92
N ALA A 123 1.45 -6.23 -16.15
CA ALA A 123 2.61 -6.62 -15.36
C ALA A 123 2.48 -6.18 -13.89
N ARG A 124 1.89 -5.00 -13.65
CA ARG A 124 1.81 -4.36 -12.34
C ARG A 124 0.66 -4.87 -11.47
N LEU A 125 -0.48 -5.21 -12.08
CA LEU A 125 -1.75 -5.53 -11.43
C LEU A 125 -2.32 -6.88 -11.87
N GLY A 126 -1.94 -7.38 -13.05
CA GLY A 126 -2.53 -8.56 -13.68
C GLY A 126 -3.84 -8.28 -14.41
N PHE A 127 -4.22 -7.01 -14.56
CA PHE A 127 -5.40 -6.52 -15.29
C PHE A 127 -5.20 -5.05 -15.70
N ASP A 128 -6.05 -4.55 -16.60
CA ASP A 128 -6.12 -3.14 -16.97
C ASP A 128 -7.22 -2.42 -16.16
N PRO A 129 -6.88 -1.45 -15.29
CA PRO A 129 -7.89 -0.71 -14.51
C PRO A 129 -8.84 0.13 -15.38
N ALA A 130 -8.48 0.46 -16.62
CA ALA A 130 -9.36 1.18 -17.55
C ALA A 130 -10.52 0.31 -18.06
N ALA A 131 -10.39 -1.03 -18.00
CA ALA A 131 -11.46 -1.96 -18.34
C ALA A 131 -12.50 -2.14 -17.21
N GLY A 132 -12.29 -1.48 -16.06
CA GLY A 132 -13.05 -1.68 -14.84
C GLY A 132 -12.33 -2.60 -13.85
N VAL A 133 -12.58 -2.39 -12.56
CA VAL A 133 -11.93 -3.14 -11.47
C VAL A 133 -12.95 -4.01 -10.77
N GLY A 134 -12.88 -5.33 -11.00
CA GLY A 134 -13.78 -6.31 -10.42
C GLY A 134 -13.43 -6.64 -8.96
N VAL A 135 -14.33 -7.38 -8.30
CA VAL A 135 -14.12 -7.86 -6.92
C VAL A 135 -12.83 -8.68 -6.79
N ALA A 136 -12.60 -9.63 -7.70
CA ALA A 136 -11.39 -10.45 -7.69
C ALA A 136 -10.12 -9.61 -7.90
N ASP A 137 -10.19 -8.55 -8.71
CA ASP A 137 -9.07 -7.63 -8.93
C ASP A 137 -8.70 -6.89 -7.65
N TRP A 138 -9.69 -6.37 -6.94
CA TRP A 138 -9.48 -5.72 -5.66
C TRP A 138 -8.90 -6.67 -4.61
N LEU A 139 -9.50 -7.86 -4.44
CA LEU A 139 -9.06 -8.80 -3.40
C LEU A 139 -7.69 -9.42 -3.71
N ALA A 140 -7.31 -9.53 -4.99
CA ALA A 140 -6.00 -10.03 -5.38
C ALA A 140 -4.89 -8.97 -5.40
N THR A 141 -5.21 -7.68 -5.25
CA THR A 141 -4.22 -6.60 -5.30
C THR A 141 -3.78 -6.20 -3.89
N PRO A 142 -2.49 -6.38 -3.53
CA PRO A 142 -1.98 -5.96 -2.22
C PRO A 142 -2.14 -4.46 -2.00
N THR A 143 -2.47 -4.03 -0.78
CA THR A 143 -2.69 -2.61 -0.48
C THR A 143 -1.44 -1.76 -0.69
N GLN A 144 -0.24 -2.32 -0.53
CA GLN A 144 1.01 -1.65 -0.89
C GLN A 144 1.05 -1.25 -2.37
N ARG A 145 0.54 -2.10 -3.27
CA ARG A 145 0.50 -1.81 -4.71
C ARG A 145 -0.45 -0.66 -5.02
N LEU A 146 -1.61 -0.64 -4.36
CA LEU A 146 -2.59 0.45 -4.45
C LEU A 146 -2.02 1.75 -3.86
N ALA A 147 -1.31 1.68 -2.73
CA ALA A 147 -0.63 2.81 -2.12
C ALA A 147 0.43 3.44 -3.05
N GLU A 148 1.20 2.62 -3.76
CA GLU A 148 2.21 3.09 -4.72
C GLU A 148 1.55 3.79 -5.92
N LEU A 149 0.55 3.17 -6.54
CA LEU A 149 -0.12 3.71 -7.72
C LEU A 149 -0.86 5.02 -7.42
N THR A 150 -1.52 5.10 -6.27
CA THR A 150 -2.30 6.28 -5.87
C THR A 150 -1.47 7.36 -5.18
N GLY A 151 -0.39 6.99 -4.47
CA GLY A 151 0.54 7.93 -3.83
C GLY A 151 1.53 8.58 -4.80
N GLY A 152 1.87 7.87 -5.88
CA GLY A 152 2.71 8.39 -6.96
C GLY A 152 2.12 9.62 -7.67
N ALA A 153 2.84 10.11 -8.69
CA ALA A 153 2.44 11.29 -9.44
C ALA A 153 2.47 11.07 -10.94
N VAL A 154 1.51 11.69 -11.63
CA VAL A 154 1.52 11.84 -13.09
C VAL A 154 2.14 13.20 -13.42
N PHE A 155 3.15 13.18 -14.29
CA PHE A 155 3.87 14.37 -14.75
C PHE A 155 3.28 14.90 -16.06
N HIS A 156 2.90 13.99 -16.95
CA HIS A 156 2.30 14.26 -18.25
C HIS A 156 1.33 13.14 -18.61
N ASP A 157 0.24 13.44 -19.32
CA ASP A 157 -0.72 12.43 -19.75
C ASP A 157 -1.29 12.74 -21.14
N GLY A 158 -0.43 12.61 -22.15
CA GLY A 158 -0.76 12.84 -23.56
C GLY A 158 -1.49 11.68 -24.24
N LEU A 159 -1.83 10.61 -23.51
CA LEU A 159 -2.58 9.45 -24.01
C LEU A 159 -4.09 9.59 -23.72
N ASP A 160 -4.65 10.76 -23.98
CA ASP A 160 -6.07 11.08 -23.74
C ASP A 160 -6.50 10.88 -22.28
N GLY A 161 -5.56 11.07 -21.32
CA GLY A 161 -5.82 10.91 -19.89
C GLY A 161 -5.84 9.46 -19.40
N ALA A 162 -5.46 8.48 -20.23
CA ALA A 162 -5.58 7.06 -19.90
C ALA A 162 -4.80 6.66 -18.62
N LEU A 163 -3.63 7.22 -18.39
CA LEU A 163 -2.84 6.93 -17.18
C LEU A 163 -3.56 7.45 -15.93
N SER A 164 -4.08 8.67 -15.99
CA SER A 164 -4.83 9.30 -14.90
C SER A 164 -6.15 8.59 -14.63
N ALA A 165 -6.87 8.18 -15.68
CA ALA A 165 -8.11 7.42 -15.57
C ALA A 165 -7.90 6.06 -14.88
N GLY A 166 -6.87 5.31 -15.30
CA GLY A 166 -6.50 4.04 -14.65
C GLY A 166 -6.16 4.21 -13.16
N ARG A 167 -5.44 5.28 -12.80
CA ARG A 167 -5.15 5.60 -11.39
C ARG A 167 -6.42 5.98 -10.63
N ALA A 168 -7.33 6.74 -11.25
CA ALA A 168 -8.58 7.16 -10.62
C ALA A 168 -9.49 5.96 -10.29
N ALA A 169 -9.53 4.95 -11.16
CA ALA A 169 -10.26 3.70 -10.92
C ALA A 169 -9.75 2.92 -9.67
N LEU A 170 -8.50 3.16 -9.25
CA LEU A 170 -7.86 2.54 -8.10
C LEU A 170 -7.89 3.39 -6.82
N THR A 171 -8.60 4.53 -6.85
CA THR A 171 -8.58 5.50 -5.74
C THR A 171 -9.02 4.88 -4.41
N TRP A 172 -10.13 4.12 -4.43
CA TRP A 172 -10.66 3.47 -3.24
C TRP A 172 -11.53 2.26 -3.58
N TYR A 173 -11.72 1.37 -2.61
CA TYR A 173 -12.63 0.24 -2.73
C TYR A 173 -14.08 0.68 -2.95
N PRO A 174 -14.86 -0.06 -3.78
CA PRO A 174 -16.32 -0.06 -3.69
C PRO A 174 -16.78 -0.51 -2.30
N ASP A 175 -17.93 -0.02 -1.82
CA ASP A 175 -18.32 -0.20 -0.42
C ASP A 175 -18.44 -1.68 0.01
N ASP A 176 -18.96 -2.57 -0.83
CA ASP A 176 -19.08 -4.00 -0.47
C ASP A 176 -17.73 -4.71 -0.39
N VAL A 177 -16.78 -4.36 -1.26
CA VAL A 177 -15.40 -4.83 -1.16
C VAL A 177 -14.77 -4.28 0.12
N TRP A 178 -15.01 -3.01 0.44
CA TRP A 178 -14.49 -2.38 1.65
C TRP A 178 -15.05 -3.03 2.93
N ARG A 179 -16.36 -3.29 2.98
CA ARG A 179 -17.03 -4.04 4.05
C ARG A 179 -16.42 -5.43 4.21
N HIS A 180 -16.19 -6.15 3.12
CA HIS A 180 -15.56 -7.47 3.15
C HIS A 180 -14.14 -7.42 3.73
N VAL A 181 -13.32 -6.47 3.29
CA VAL A 181 -11.93 -6.28 3.78
C VAL A 181 -11.90 -5.89 5.26
N LEU A 182 -12.76 -4.96 5.70
CA LEU A 182 -12.86 -4.58 7.12
C LEU A 182 -13.38 -5.75 7.97
N ARG A 183 -14.40 -6.46 7.50
CA ARG A 183 -14.93 -7.66 8.16
C ARG A 183 -13.84 -8.70 8.36
N ALA A 184 -12.99 -8.94 7.36
CA ALA A 184 -11.89 -9.87 7.46
C ALA A 184 -10.89 -9.46 8.55
N GLY A 185 -10.50 -8.19 8.60
CA GLY A 185 -9.62 -7.68 9.66
C GLY A 185 -10.23 -7.82 11.07
N TRP A 186 -11.51 -7.47 11.23
CA TRP A 186 -12.21 -7.64 12.51
C TRP A 186 -12.39 -9.12 12.88
N THR A 187 -12.58 -10.00 11.91
CA THR A 187 -12.66 -11.46 12.15
C THR A 187 -11.32 -11.99 12.68
N ARG A 188 -10.20 -11.58 12.09
CA ARG A 188 -8.86 -11.94 12.58
C ARG A 188 -8.62 -11.47 14.01
N ILE A 189 -9.04 -10.24 14.34
CA ILE A 189 -8.98 -9.72 15.71
C ILE A 189 -9.83 -10.58 16.64
N ALA A 190 -11.08 -10.88 16.30
CA ALA A 190 -11.97 -11.68 17.12
C ALA A 190 -11.40 -13.09 17.43
N GLN A 191 -10.69 -13.68 16.47
CA GLN A 191 -10.03 -14.97 16.63
C GLN A 191 -8.83 -14.92 17.58
N ALA A 192 -8.21 -13.75 17.78
CA ALA A 192 -6.95 -13.62 18.50
C ALA A 192 -7.02 -12.73 19.77
N GLU A 193 -8.02 -11.88 19.95
CA GLU A 193 -8.05 -10.84 21.00
C GLU A 193 -8.00 -11.38 22.45
N HIS A 194 -8.44 -12.62 22.66
CA HIS A 194 -8.37 -13.29 23.96
C HIS A 194 -7.00 -13.94 24.25
N LEU A 195 -6.18 -14.15 23.23
CA LEU A 195 -4.94 -14.91 23.32
C LEU A 195 -3.82 -14.21 24.13
N PRO A 196 -3.66 -12.86 24.12
CA PRO A 196 -2.65 -12.20 24.96
C PRO A 196 -2.79 -12.53 26.45
N GLY A 197 -4.02 -12.49 26.97
CA GLY A 197 -4.33 -12.85 28.35
C GLY A 197 -4.14 -14.34 28.62
N ARG A 198 -4.46 -15.21 27.66
CA ARG A 198 -4.27 -16.66 27.76
C ARG A 198 -2.82 -17.07 27.80
N CYS A 199 -1.94 -16.41 27.05
CA CYS A 199 -0.50 -16.61 27.17
C CYS A 199 0.00 -16.18 28.56
N ALA A 200 -0.45 -15.02 29.04
CA ALA A 200 -0.08 -14.53 30.36
C ALA A 200 -0.54 -15.45 31.52
N GLU A 201 -1.70 -16.10 31.39
CA GLU A 201 -2.24 -17.05 32.39
C GLU A 201 -1.29 -18.23 32.68
N VAL A 202 -0.49 -18.63 31.70
CA VAL A 202 0.50 -19.71 31.82
C VAL A 202 1.93 -19.19 31.95
N GLY A 203 2.12 -17.88 32.17
CA GLY A 203 3.43 -17.24 32.30
C GLY A 203 4.19 -17.05 30.97
N ASP A 204 3.55 -17.24 29.81
CA ASP A 204 4.16 -17.03 28.50
C ASP A 204 4.12 -15.54 28.09
N GLU A 205 5.05 -14.78 28.65
CA GLU A 205 5.18 -13.35 28.38
C GLU A 205 5.59 -13.06 26.93
N LEU A 206 6.43 -13.91 26.33
CA LEU A 206 6.85 -13.76 24.93
C LEU A 206 5.68 -13.98 23.98
N GLY A 207 4.89 -15.05 24.18
CA GLY A 207 3.69 -15.31 23.41
C GLY A 207 2.66 -14.20 23.57
N SER A 208 2.44 -13.70 24.79
CA SER A 208 1.52 -12.60 25.06
C SER A 208 1.88 -11.34 24.25
N ARG A 209 3.16 -10.97 24.20
CA ARG A 209 3.67 -9.85 23.40
C ARG A 209 3.57 -10.11 21.90
N THR A 210 3.91 -11.32 21.46
CA THR A 210 3.90 -11.70 20.04
C THR A 210 2.50 -11.62 19.45
N VAL A 211 1.51 -12.18 20.16
CA VAL A 211 0.09 -12.07 19.76
C VAL A 211 -0.38 -10.62 19.76
N THR A 212 -0.02 -9.84 20.79
CA THR A 212 -0.37 -8.42 20.88
C THR A 212 0.23 -7.61 19.73
N ALA A 213 1.47 -7.92 19.31
CA ALA A 213 2.08 -7.30 18.13
C ALA A 213 1.31 -7.62 16.84
N GLY A 214 0.81 -8.85 16.70
CA GLY A 214 -0.09 -9.23 15.60
C GLY A 214 -1.40 -8.42 15.60
N LEU A 215 -2.04 -8.29 16.76
CA LEU A 215 -3.25 -7.48 16.91
C LEU A 215 -2.99 -5.98 16.67
N ALA A 216 -1.86 -5.45 17.15
CA ALA A 216 -1.46 -4.07 16.92
C ALA A 216 -1.24 -3.78 15.43
N ARG A 217 -0.63 -4.72 14.70
CA ARG A 217 -0.50 -4.66 13.23
C ARG A 217 -1.87 -4.61 12.57
N ASP A 218 -2.77 -5.52 12.92
CA ASP A 218 -4.12 -5.59 12.33
C ASP A 218 -4.94 -4.32 12.63
N LEU A 219 -4.82 -3.76 13.85
CA LEU A 219 -5.45 -2.50 14.25
C LEU A 219 -4.92 -1.29 13.47
N MET A 220 -3.60 -1.17 13.27
CA MET A 220 -3.04 -0.09 12.46
C MET A 220 -3.51 -0.19 11.00
N ARG A 221 -3.57 -1.41 10.43
CA ARG A 221 -4.07 -1.62 9.07
C ARG A 221 -5.56 -1.27 8.97
N LEU A 222 -6.39 -1.71 9.92
CA LEU A 222 -7.81 -1.35 9.96
C LEU A 222 -8.01 0.16 10.10
N GLY A 223 -7.28 0.83 10.99
CA GLY A 223 -7.41 2.27 11.16
C GLY A 223 -7.00 3.08 9.92
N LEU A 224 -6.01 2.61 9.15
CA LEU A 224 -5.72 3.19 7.83
C LEU A 224 -6.89 3.00 6.87
N LEU A 225 -7.44 1.79 6.80
CA LEU A 225 -8.57 1.49 5.93
C LEU A 225 -9.83 2.29 6.29
N THR A 226 -10.18 2.46 7.57
CA THR A 226 -11.34 3.27 7.99
C THR A 226 -11.20 4.75 7.63
N ARG A 227 -9.95 5.23 7.46
CA ARG A 227 -9.64 6.60 7.05
C ARG A 227 -9.31 6.74 5.56
N ARG A 228 -9.72 5.77 4.73
CA ARG A 228 -9.48 5.75 3.28
C ARG A 228 -8.00 5.93 2.89
N ARG A 229 -7.11 5.33 3.67
CA ARG A 229 -5.66 5.32 3.41
C ARG A 229 -5.19 3.89 3.18
N TRP A 230 -4.53 3.65 2.06
CA TRP A 230 -3.96 2.34 1.76
C TRP A 230 -2.86 1.97 2.77
N PRO A 231 -2.95 0.81 3.47
CA PRO A 231 -1.86 0.34 4.30
C PRO A 231 -0.59 0.12 3.48
N PRO A 232 0.54 0.74 3.86
CA PRO A 232 1.83 0.47 3.22
C PRO A 232 2.42 -0.84 3.75
N TYR A 233 3.55 -1.26 3.18
CA TYR A 233 4.36 -2.33 3.75
C TYR A 233 4.92 -1.97 5.13
N ASP A 234 5.32 -3.02 5.86
CA ASP A 234 5.51 -3.03 7.31
C ASP A 234 6.41 -1.93 7.87
N LYS A 235 7.52 -1.62 7.19
CA LYS A 235 8.47 -0.59 7.60
C LYS A 235 7.77 0.75 7.86
N TRP A 236 6.79 1.07 7.04
CA TRP A 236 6.12 2.37 7.06
C TRP A 236 4.76 2.35 7.73
N LEU A 237 4.26 1.20 8.17
CA LEU A 237 2.92 1.05 8.72
C LEU A 237 2.68 2.02 9.89
N GLY A 238 3.53 1.98 10.91
CA GLY A 238 3.41 2.88 12.07
C GLY A 238 3.62 4.35 11.70
N THR A 239 4.50 4.67 10.75
CA THR A 239 4.73 6.05 10.32
C THR A 239 3.52 6.63 9.60
N VAL A 240 2.91 5.87 8.68
CA VAL A 240 1.73 6.32 7.94
C VAL A 240 0.49 6.34 8.84
N PHE A 241 0.35 5.38 9.76
CA PHE A 241 -0.73 5.37 10.76
C PHE A 241 -0.69 6.62 11.65
N SER A 242 0.48 6.97 12.19
CA SER A 242 0.62 8.14 13.07
C SER A 242 0.40 9.49 12.37
N ARG A 243 0.32 9.52 11.03
CA ARG A 243 -0.03 10.72 10.26
C ARG A 243 -1.54 10.91 10.08
N LEU A 244 -2.37 9.92 10.46
CA LEU A 244 -3.83 10.08 10.44
C LEU A 244 -4.26 11.13 11.47
N PRO A 245 -5.33 11.91 11.18
CA PRO A 245 -6.02 12.69 12.21
C PRO A 245 -6.44 11.78 13.37
N ASP A 246 -6.26 12.25 14.60
CA ASP A 246 -6.64 11.55 15.84
C ASP A 246 -5.93 10.20 16.10
N ALA A 247 -4.85 9.87 15.39
CA ALA A 247 -4.10 8.63 15.65
C ALA A 247 -3.26 8.64 16.93
N ALA A 248 -2.92 9.81 17.47
CA ALA A 248 -2.01 9.91 18.62
C ALA A 248 -2.49 9.12 19.86
N PRO A 249 -3.76 9.21 20.29
CA PRO A 249 -4.27 8.37 21.39
C PRO A 249 -4.18 6.87 21.11
N VAL A 250 -4.47 6.43 19.87
CA VAL A 250 -4.39 5.02 19.48
C VAL A 250 -2.95 4.54 19.45
N ALA A 251 -2.04 5.34 18.90
CA ALA A 251 -0.61 5.04 18.86
C ALA A 251 0.00 4.94 20.27
N ALA A 252 -0.42 5.80 21.20
CA ALA A 252 -0.02 5.73 22.59
C ALA A 252 -0.56 4.45 23.26
N ALA A 253 -1.83 4.10 23.03
CA ALA A 253 -2.44 2.87 23.54
C ALA A 253 -1.73 1.61 23.02
N LEU A 254 -1.38 1.56 21.73
CA LEU A 254 -0.60 0.46 21.15
C LEU A 254 0.82 0.41 21.70
N SER A 255 1.45 1.56 21.96
CA SER A 255 2.77 1.62 22.57
C SER A 255 2.76 1.13 24.02
N ASP A 256 1.71 1.43 24.79
CA ASP A 256 1.49 0.83 26.12
C ASP A 256 1.28 -0.69 26.03
N ALA A 257 0.51 -1.15 25.05
CA ALA A 257 0.25 -2.58 24.82
C ALA A 257 1.54 -3.36 24.53
N LEU A 258 2.46 -2.77 23.77
CA LEU A 258 3.72 -3.39 23.35
C LEU A 258 4.90 -3.10 24.30
N GLY A 259 4.71 -2.21 25.27
CA GLY A 259 5.75 -1.71 26.15
C GLY A 259 6.25 -2.72 27.19
N PRO A 260 7.27 -2.34 27.98
CA PRO A 260 7.78 -3.14 29.09
C PRO A 260 6.83 -3.04 30.28
N GLY A 261 5.72 -3.77 30.22
CA GLY A 261 4.72 -3.87 31.27
C GLY A 261 4.26 -5.30 31.48
N ASP A 262 3.54 -5.51 32.57
CA ASP A 262 2.84 -6.77 32.84
C ASP A 262 1.58 -6.90 31.95
N TRP A 263 0.97 -8.09 31.99
CA TRP A 263 -0.16 -8.39 31.13
C TRP A 263 -1.39 -7.48 31.34
N PRO A 264 -1.74 -6.98 32.55
CA PRO A 264 -2.85 -6.05 32.72
C PRO A 264 -2.61 -4.73 32.00
N ARG A 265 -1.41 -4.13 32.13
CA ARG A 265 -1.07 -2.91 31.38
C ARG A 265 -1.16 -3.12 29.88
N ARG A 266 -0.71 -4.29 29.40
CA ARG A 266 -0.83 -4.68 27.99
C ARG A 266 -2.29 -4.75 27.54
N GLN A 267 -3.14 -5.40 28.33
CA GLN A 267 -4.57 -5.50 28.06
C GLN A 267 -5.21 -4.11 28.01
N ASP A 268 -4.90 -3.23 28.96
CA ASP A 268 -5.46 -1.88 29.01
C ASP A 268 -5.11 -1.07 27.76
N GLY A 269 -3.85 -1.13 27.30
CA GLY A 269 -3.43 -0.52 26.05
C GLY A 269 -4.15 -1.10 24.83
N LEU A 270 -4.26 -2.43 24.75
CA LEU A 270 -4.94 -3.12 23.65
C LEU A 270 -6.44 -2.78 23.60
N VAL A 271 -7.13 -2.76 24.75
CA VAL A 271 -8.56 -2.42 24.86
C VAL A 271 -8.81 -0.99 24.36
N ARG A 272 -8.02 -0.01 24.81
CA ARG A 272 -8.17 1.38 24.35
C ARG A 272 -8.00 1.50 22.83
N ALA A 273 -7.06 0.75 22.25
CA ALA A 273 -6.85 0.75 20.80
C ALA A 273 -8.00 0.05 20.06
N LEU A 274 -8.49 -1.09 20.57
CA LEU A 274 -9.62 -1.82 20.01
C LEU A 274 -10.89 -0.95 19.95
N GLU A 275 -11.24 -0.32 21.07
CA GLU A 275 -12.43 0.52 21.15
C GLU A 275 -12.34 1.75 20.23
N ALA A 276 -11.18 2.40 20.17
CA ALA A 276 -10.99 3.56 19.30
C ALA A 276 -11.11 3.20 17.82
N VAL A 277 -10.52 2.07 17.38
CA VAL A 277 -10.62 1.63 15.97
C VAL A 277 -12.02 1.10 15.65
N ALA A 278 -12.74 0.56 16.64
CA ALA A 278 -14.16 0.20 16.49
C ALA A 278 -15.03 1.44 16.28
N ASP A 279 -14.83 2.48 17.08
CA ASP A 279 -15.51 3.78 16.91
C ASP A 279 -15.18 4.40 15.54
N TRP A 280 -13.94 4.28 15.05
CA TRP A 280 -13.59 4.69 13.68
C TRP A 280 -14.26 3.85 12.61
N THR A 281 -14.51 2.57 12.87
CA THR A 281 -15.24 1.69 11.94
C THR A 281 -16.71 2.11 11.87
N ASP A 282 -17.36 2.34 13.00
CA ASP A 282 -18.73 2.85 13.05
C ASP A 282 -18.86 4.19 12.31
N ALA A 283 -17.88 5.08 12.47
CA ALA A 283 -17.86 6.39 11.81
C ALA A 283 -17.73 6.32 10.27
N THR A 284 -17.40 5.16 9.69
CA THR A 284 -17.40 4.98 8.23
C THR A 284 -18.80 4.97 7.63
N GLY A 285 -19.83 4.66 8.42
CA GLY A 285 -21.21 4.49 7.94
C GLY A 285 -21.41 3.25 7.05
N LEU A 286 -20.46 2.31 7.03
CA LEU A 286 -20.56 1.11 6.21
C LEU A 286 -21.52 0.06 6.78
N ALA A 287 -21.88 0.14 8.06
CA ALA A 287 -22.86 -0.72 8.71
C ALA A 287 -23.55 0.06 9.85
N ASP A 288 -24.62 -0.51 10.41
CA ASP A 288 -25.22 0.03 11.63
C ASP A 288 -24.16 0.09 12.76
N PRO A 289 -24.05 1.20 13.49
CA PRO A 289 -23.04 1.35 14.55
C PRO A 289 -23.17 0.28 15.62
N VAL A 290 -22.07 -0.41 15.93
CA VAL A 290 -22.05 -1.45 16.96
C VAL A 290 -21.76 -0.88 18.34
N GLN A 291 -21.05 0.25 18.40
CA GLN A 291 -20.60 0.91 19.63
C GLN A 291 -19.90 -0.09 20.55
N ALA A 292 -18.96 -0.85 19.95
CA ALA A 292 -18.34 -1.96 20.64
C ALA A 292 -17.49 -1.46 21.82
N ARG A 293 -17.79 -1.99 23.01
CA ARG A 293 -16.98 -1.81 24.23
C ARG A 293 -16.50 -3.14 24.76
N ALA A 294 -15.34 -3.11 25.40
CA ALA A 294 -14.70 -4.28 25.95
C ALA A 294 -15.56 -4.93 27.04
N ARG A 295 -15.51 -6.26 27.08
CA ARG A 295 -16.27 -7.11 28.00
C ARG A 295 -15.43 -8.31 28.41
N PRO A 296 -15.74 -8.98 29.53
CA PRO A 296 -15.10 -10.23 29.88
C PRO A 296 -15.26 -11.30 28.79
N PHE A 297 -14.19 -12.05 28.52
CA PHE A 297 -14.22 -13.19 27.64
C PHE A 297 -14.87 -14.39 28.34
N HIS A 298 -16.19 -14.53 28.18
CA HIS A 298 -17.00 -15.48 28.93
C HIS A 298 -16.86 -15.28 30.45
N ARG A 299 -16.47 -16.33 31.19
CA ARG A 299 -16.21 -16.28 32.64
C ARG A 299 -14.74 -16.03 32.97
N ARG A 300 -13.89 -15.70 31.99
CA ARG A 300 -12.45 -15.50 32.17
C ARG A 300 -12.14 -14.04 32.51
N PRO A 301 -11.02 -13.75 33.20
CA PRO A 301 -10.67 -12.40 33.65
C PRO A 301 -10.14 -11.47 32.53
N PHE A 302 -10.07 -11.96 31.28
CA PHE A 302 -9.53 -11.20 30.16
C PHE A 302 -10.62 -10.36 29.48
N LEU A 303 -10.28 -9.14 29.10
CA LEU A 303 -11.16 -8.26 28.34
C LEU A 303 -10.95 -8.45 26.85
N VAL A 304 -12.06 -8.52 26.12
CA VAL A 304 -12.11 -8.59 24.66
C VAL A 304 -13.12 -7.57 24.15
N LEU A 305 -12.94 -7.07 22.93
CA LEU A 305 -13.96 -6.23 22.28
C LEU A 305 -15.20 -7.06 21.94
N ASP A 306 -15.04 -8.38 21.79
CA ASP A 306 -16.00 -9.25 21.11
C ASP A 306 -16.18 -8.74 19.67
N ALA A 307 -15.02 -8.64 18.99
CA ALA A 307 -14.85 -8.03 17.67
C ALA A 307 -15.68 -8.75 16.59
N GLY A 308 -16.13 -9.97 16.85
CA GLY A 308 -17.06 -10.70 16.01
C GLY A 308 -18.37 -9.94 15.78
N ARG A 309 -18.80 -9.09 16.72
CA ARG A 309 -19.98 -8.22 16.55
C ARG A 309 -19.78 -7.17 15.45
N VAL A 310 -18.60 -6.56 15.39
CA VAL A 310 -18.23 -5.59 14.33
C VAL A 310 -18.16 -6.29 12.98
N ALA A 311 -17.52 -7.47 12.94
CA ALA A 311 -17.45 -8.28 11.73
C ALA A 311 -18.84 -8.72 11.23
N ALA A 312 -19.75 -9.08 12.13
CA ALA A 312 -21.12 -9.48 11.81
C ALA A 312 -21.95 -8.32 11.25
N ALA A 313 -21.85 -7.12 11.84
CA ALA A 313 -22.53 -5.92 11.34
C ALA A 313 -22.06 -5.57 9.91
N LEU A 314 -20.75 -5.58 9.67
CA LEU A 314 -20.18 -5.37 8.34
C LEU A 314 -20.66 -6.42 7.34
N ARG A 315 -20.72 -7.70 7.74
CA ARG A 315 -21.27 -8.77 6.89
C ARG A 315 -22.73 -8.50 6.50
N ALA A 316 -23.56 -8.15 7.48
CA ALA A 316 -24.99 -7.94 7.27
C ALA A 316 -25.26 -6.80 6.27
N ALA A 317 -24.38 -5.80 6.24
CA ALA A 317 -24.47 -4.65 5.35
C ALA A 317 -23.92 -4.87 3.92
N ILE A 318 -23.25 -6.00 3.64
CA ILE A 318 -22.82 -6.33 2.27
C ILE A 318 -24.06 -6.65 1.44
N VAL A 319 -24.23 -6.00 0.29
CA VAL A 319 -25.38 -6.20 -0.63
C VAL A 319 -25.13 -7.38 -1.57
N ASP A 320 -23.93 -7.47 -2.15
CA ASP A 320 -23.52 -8.55 -3.05
C ASP A 320 -23.49 -9.90 -2.29
N PRO A 321 -24.37 -10.88 -2.63
CA PRO A 321 -24.40 -12.17 -1.96
C PRO A 321 -23.08 -12.95 -2.13
N ALA A 322 -22.40 -12.82 -3.26
CA ALA A 322 -21.13 -13.51 -3.50
C ALA A 322 -20.07 -13.04 -2.49
N LEU A 323 -19.99 -11.74 -2.22
CA LEU A 323 -19.10 -11.17 -1.20
C LEU A 323 -19.57 -11.44 0.24
N ARG A 324 -20.88 -11.47 0.48
CA ARG A 324 -21.47 -11.69 1.81
C ARG A 324 -21.18 -13.11 2.32
N ASP A 325 -21.27 -14.09 1.42
CA ASP A 325 -21.14 -15.52 1.75
C ASP A 325 -19.72 -16.04 1.59
N ARG A 326 -18.84 -15.26 0.96
CA ARG A 326 -17.41 -15.54 0.90
C ARG A 326 -16.77 -15.66 2.29
N PRO A 327 -15.81 -16.60 2.48
CA PRO A 327 -14.96 -16.65 3.67
C PRO A 327 -14.31 -15.28 3.96
N PRO A 328 -14.23 -14.83 5.23
CA PRO A 328 -13.73 -13.51 5.59
C PRO A 328 -12.19 -13.45 5.58
N LEU A 329 -11.59 -13.82 4.45
CA LEU A 329 -10.14 -13.79 4.25
C LEU A 329 -9.67 -12.36 3.95
N GLY A 330 -10.49 -11.57 3.24
CA GLY A 330 -10.17 -10.21 2.87
C GLY A 330 -9.31 -10.11 1.61
N ALA A 331 -8.52 -9.05 1.49
CA ALA A 331 -7.53 -8.90 0.43
C ALA A 331 -6.31 -9.80 0.66
N VAL A 332 -5.58 -10.14 -0.40
CA VAL A 332 -4.49 -11.12 -0.41
C VAL A 332 -3.44 -10.88 0.67
N ASP A 333 -3.15 -9.62 0.98
CA ASP A 333 -2.16 -9.23 1.97
C ASP A 333 -2.70 -9.14 3.42
N GLN A 334 -3.94 -9.58 3.66
CA GLN A 334 -4.49 -9.86 5.00
C GLN A 334 -4.26 -11.31 5.44
N TYR A 335 -3.90 -12.22 4.52
CA TYR A 335 -3.64 -13.63 4.81
C TYR A 335 -2.37 -14.20 4.16
N VAL A 336 -1.66 -13.42 3.34
CA VAL A 336 -0.32 -13.71 2.82
C VAL A 336 0.65 -12.62 3.27
N ASP A 337 1.82 -13.00 3.76
CA ASP A 337 2.91 -12.09 4.16
C ASP A 337 4.17 -12.24 3.29
N SER A 338 4.26 -13.31 2.49
CA SER A 338 5.40 -13.59 1.60
C SER A 338 5.59 -12.48 0.55
N VAL A 339 6.73 -11.80 0.63
CA VAL A 339 7.16 -10.78 -0.35
C VAL A 339 7.25 -11.39 -1.76
N ASP A 340 7.70 -12.64 -1.87
CA ASP A 340 7.81 -13.38 -3.14
C ASP A 340 6.45 -13.67 -3.79
N VAL A 341 5.35 -13.58 -3.03
CA VAL A 341 3.99 -13.63 -3.57
C VAL A 341 3.47 -12.22 -3.83
N LEU A 342 3.51 -11.35 -2.82
CA LEU A 342 2.84 -10.03 -2.85
C LEU A 342 3.48 -9.04 -3.85
N THR A 343 4.76 -9.21 -4.21
CA THR A 343 5.40 -8.32 -5.18
C THR A 343 5.11 -8.71 -6.64
N HIS A 344 4.58 -9.91 -6.88
CA HIS A 344 4.28 -10.46 -8.21
C HIS A 344 2.77 -10.61 -8.43
N ALA A 345 2.20 -9.74 -9.27
CA ALA A 345 0.75 -9.69 -9.50
C ALA A 345 0.12 -11.05 -9.87
N LEU A 346 0.73 -11.80 -10.78
CA LEU A 346 0.21 -13.11 -11.18
C LEU A 346 0.26 -14.16 -10.05
N ARG A 347 1.25 -14.09 -9.15
CA ARG A 347 1.32 -15.00 -7.99
C ARG A 347 0.24 -14.64 -6.99
N ALA A 348 0.09 -13.36 -6.66
CA ALA A 348 -0.96 -12.87 -5.77
C ALA A 348 -2.36 -13.24 -6.28
N ARG A 349 -2.63 -13.05 -7.58
CA ARG A 349 -3.90 -13.44 -8.22
C ARG A 349 -4.17 -14.93 -8.17
N ARG A 350 -3.17 -15.78 -8.42
CA ARG A 350 -3.32 -17.24 -8.31
C ARG A 350 -3.65 -17.67 -6.88
N VAL A 351 -2.96 -17.10 -5.88
CA VAL A 351 -3.24 -17.40 -4.47
C VAL A 351 -4.62 -16.91 -4.07
N SER A 352 -5.04 -15.72 -4.51
CA SER A 352 -6.37 -15.19 -4.23
C SER A 352 -7.47 -16.04 -4.87
N GLY A 353 -7.36 -16.36 -6.15
CA GLY A 353 -8.35 -17.16 -6.88
C GLY A 353 -8.42 -18.63 -6.48
N ALA A 354 -7.41 -19.18 -5.77
CA ALA A 354 -7.46 -20.53 -5.22
C ALA A 354 -8.30 -20.63 -3.93
N LEU A 355 -8.71 -19.49 -3.38
CA LEU A 355 -9.49 -19.36 -2.15
C LEU A 355 -10.89 -18.77 -2.42
N ASP A 356 -11.21 -18.53 -3.69
CA ASP A 356 -12.56 -18.30 -4.22
C ASP A 356 -13.35 -19.62 -4.21
#